data_AF-A0A2I9CR62-F1
#
_entry.id   AF-A0A2I9CR62-F1
#
_cell.length_a   1.000
_cell.length_b   1.000
_cell.length_c   1.000
_cell.angle_alpha   90.00
_cell.angle_beta   90.00
_cell.angle_gamma   90.00
#
_symmetry.space_group_name_H-M   'P 1'
#
loop_
_entity.id
_entity.type
_entity.pdbx_description
1 polymer ?
#
loop_
_entity_poly.entity_id
_entity_poly.type
_entity_poly.pdbx_seq_one_letter_code
_entity_poly.pdbx_strand_id
1 'polypeptide(L)'
;MDRRGESPEIERLHESWGEFERELGGIGIEPEQCGAVLSAFYRYRDEAIAYRLSTVDVVQELKLQIKNCYYKNLHSEWFAELDSGEVIEILPFLVPMSMHWDPAGNPPLVNFVNVALDALPRDLARQIYLDAFTKYLRGFGYYERAAAGEKERILREYMWLDRQYIFRSETARENGEELGGIIRGLLGEEALPIYQEGLARARANEQV
;
A
#
# COMPACT_ATOMS: atom_id res chain seq x y z
N MET A 1 2.37 -29.44 -13.39
CA MET A 1 1.04 -28.93 -13.82
C MET A 1 0.90 -29.15 -15.31
N ASP A 2 -0.21 -29.75 -15.74
CA ASP A 2 -0.52 -30.08 -17.15
C ASP A 2 -0.86 -28.78 -17.90
N ARG A 3 -0.01 -28.35 -18.84
CA ARG A 3 -0.08 -27.05 -19.56
C ARG A 3 -1.08 -27.04 -20.72
N ARG A 4 -2.24 -27.67 -20.54
CA ARG A 4 -3.26 -27.74 -21.60
C ARG A 4 -4.31 -26.66 -21.39
N GLY A 5 -4.00 -25.46 -21.87
CA GLY A 5 -4.97 -24.36 -21.90
C GLY A 5 -4.39 -22.94 -22.03
N GLU A 6 -3.07 -22.76 -22.06
CA GLU A 6 -2.47 -21.43 -22.18
C GLU A 6 -2.60 -20.90 -23.63
N SER A 7 -2.92 -19.61 -23.77
CA SER A 7 -3.01 -18.94 -25.08
C SER A 7 -1.67 -19.05 -25.82
N PRO A 8 -1.62 -19.24 -27.15
CA PRO A 8 -0.38 -19.26 -27.95
C PRO A 8 0.49 -17.99 -27.84
N GLU A 9 -0.05 -16.92 -27.28
CA GLU A 9 0.69 -15.71 -26.92
C GLU A 9 1.46 -15.86 -25.60
N ILE A 10 0.89 -16.59 -24.64
CA ILE A 10 1.48 -16.92 -23.34
C ILE A 10 2.70 -17.86 -23.55
N GLU A 11 2.57 -18.88 -24.39
CA GLU A 11 3.68 -19.78 -24.72
C GLU A 11 4.89 -19.05 -25.37
N ARG A 12 4.63 -18.12 -26.30
CA ARG A 12 5.69 -17.31 -26.94
C ARG A 12 6.38 -16.34 -25.98
N LEU A 13 5.64 -15.82 -25.00
CA LEU A 13 6.20 -15.01 -23.93
C LEU A 13 7.13 -15.84 -23.03
N HIS A 14 6.83 -17.12 -22.77
CA HIS A 14 7.71 -18.01 -21.98
C HIS A 14 9.02 -18.32 -22.65
N GLU A 15 9.01 -18.55 -23.96
CA GLU A 15 10.22 -18.83 -24.72
C GLU A 15 11.16 -17.60 -24.71
N SER A 16 10.59 -16.41 -24.94
CA SER A 16 11.32 -15.14 -24.91
C SER A 16 11.90 -14.83 -23.53
N TRP A 17 11.21 -15.20 -22.45
CA TRP A 17 11.68 -15.00 -21.09
C TRP A 17 12.73 -16.02 -20.66
N GLY A 18 12.58 -17.29 -21.05
CA GLY A 18 13.59 -18.31 -20.81
C GLY A 18 14.90 -18.01 -21.55
N GLU A 19 14.86 -17.25 -22.64
CA GLU A 19 16.04 -16.67 -23.28
C GLU A 19 16.65 -15.54 -22.44
N PHE A 20 15.85 -14.58 -21.98
CA PHE A 20 16.33 -13.49 -21.13
C PHE A 20 16.92 -13.96 -19.79
N GLU A 21 16.33 -14.97 -19.12
CA GLU A 21 16.91 -15.57 -17.90
C GLU A 21 18.27 -16.23 -18.16
N ARG A 22 18.42 -16.89 -19.32
CA ARG A 22 19.71 -17.44 -19.73
C ARG A 22 20.73 -16.34 -20.00
N GLU A 23 20.32 -15.22 -20.58
CA GLU A 23 21.18 -14.05 -20.79
C GLU A 23 21.59 -13.40 -19.46
N LEU A 24 20.67 -13.27 -18.50
CA LEU A 24 20.97 -12.77 -17.15
C LEU A 24 21.93 -13.70 -16.40
N GLY A 25 21.71 -15.02 -16.48
CA GLY A 25 22.64 -16.01 -15.95
C GLY A 25 24.02 -15.94 -16.63
N GLY A 26 24.04 -15.65 -17.94
CA GLY A 26 25.26 -15.43 -18.71
C GLY A 26 26.10 -14.22 -18.26
N ILE A 27 25.47 -13.25 -17.59
CA ILE A 27 26.16 -12.08 -17.00
C ILE A 27 26.33 -12.19 -15.47
N GLY A 28 26.12 -13.38 -14.90
CA GLY A 28 26.40 -13.68 -13.49
C GLY A 28 25.32 -13.24 -12.50
N ILE A 29 24.08 -13.07 -12.97
CA ILE A 29 22.93 -12.81 -12.11
C ILE A 29 22.30 -14.15 -11.74
N GLU A 30 22.33 -14.47 -10.45
CA GLU A 30 21.72 -15.70 -9.94
C GLU A 30 20.18 -15.63 -9.97
N PRO A 31 19.46 -16.78 -10.03
CA PRO A 31 18.00 -16.81 -10.05
C PRO A 31 17.34 -16.02 -8.90
N GLU A 32 17.93 -16.04 -7.71
CA GLU A 32 17.46 -15.31 -6.53
C GLU A 32 17.67 -13.79 -6.65
N GLN A 33 18.63 -13.36 -7.47
CA GLN A 33 18.95 -11.96 -7.75
C GLN A 33 18.13 -11.40 -8.92
N CYS A 34 17.59 -12.28 -9.77
CA CYS A 34 16.74 -11.90 -10.89
C CYS A 34 15.55 -11.06 -10.42
N GLY A 35 14.95 -11.39 -9.28
CA GLY A 35 13.83 -10.62 -8.71
C GLY A 35 14.19 -9.15 -8.41
N ALA A 36 15.40 -8.90 -7.91
CA ALA A 36 15.89 -7.54 -7.63
C ALA A 36 16.23 -6.76 -8.91
N VAL A 37 16.79 -7.44 -9.91
CA VAL A 37 17.08 -6.87 -11.24
C VAL A 37 15.78 -6.52 -11.95
N LEU A 38 14.79 -7.40 -11.94
CA LEU A 38 13.48 -7.12 -12.53
C LEU A 38 12.76 -5.99 -11.80
N SER A 39 12.92 -5.92 -10.48
CA SER A 39 12.44 -4.79 -9.67
C SER A 39 13.03 -3.45 -10.11
N ALA A 40 14.24 -3.43 -10.68
CA ALA A 40 14.90 -2.22 -11.16
C ALA A 40 14.46 -1.80 -12.58
N PHE A 41 13.97 -2.72 -13.42
CA PHE A 41 13.61 -2.47 -14.83
C PHE A 41 12.09 -2.32 -15.09
N TYR A 42 11.34 -1.95 -14.04
CA TYR A 42 9.88 -1.86 -13.85
C TYR A 42 9.04 -0.99 -14.84
N ARG A 43 9.50 -0.74 -16.07
CA ARG A 43 8.81 0.08 -17.07
C ARG A 43 7.83 -0.71 -17.96
N TYR A 44 7.78 -2.05 -17.88
CA TYR A 44 6.97 -2.90 -18.76
C TYR A 44 6.02 -3.75 -17.93
N ARG A 45 4.76 -3.31 -17.88
CA ARG A 45 3.92 -3.31 -16.68
C ARG A 45 2.91 -4.45 -16.60
N ASP A 46 2.58 -5.15 -17.68
CA ASP A 46 1.41 -6.04 -17.66
C ASP A 46 1.78 -7.52 -17.92
N GLU A 47 2.85 -7.82 -18.65
CA GLU A 47 3.21 -9.23 -18.94
C GLU A 47 4.13 -9.88 -17.88
N ALA A 48 4.86 -9.11 -17.09
CA ALA A 48 5.82 -9.65 -16.11
C ALA A 48 5.14 -10.21 -14.83
N ILE A 49 3.95 -9.71 -14.51
CA ILE A 49 3.17 -10.11 -13.32
C ILE A 49 2.41 -11.42 -13.57
N ALA A 50 1.92 -11.64 -14.80
CA ALA A 50 1.11 -12.80 -15.14
C ALA A 50 1.86 -14.14 -15.06
N TYR A 51 3.21 -14.16 -15.06
CA TYR A 51 3.95 -15.42 -15.10
C TYR A 51 5.03 -15.65 -14.04
N ARG A 52 5.46 -14.63 -13.29
CA ARG A 52 6.75 -14.73 -12.60
C ARG A 52 6.72 -14.92 -11.08
N LEU A 53 5.65 -15.47 -10.50
CA LEU A 53 5.57 -15.65 -9.04
C LEU A 53 5.02 -17.02 -8.60
N SER A 54 5.07 -18.05 -9.45
CA SER A 54 4.72 -19.43 -9.04
C SER A 54 5.59 -20.03 -7.91
N THR A 55 6.67 -19.34 -7.52
CA THR A 55 7.57 -19.71 -6.41
C THR A 55 7.71 -18.63 -5.33
N VAL A 56 7.03 -17.49 -5.46
CA VAL A 56 7.07 -16.41 -4.48
C VAL A 56 5.77 -16.44 -3.70
N ASP A 57 5.90 -16.39 -2.37
CA ASP A 57 4.77 -16.29 -1.45
C ASP A 57 3.85 -15.11 -1.82
N VAL A 58 2.53 -15.34 -1.83
CA VAL A 58 1.51 -14.39 -2.29
C VAL A 58 1.63 -13.06 -1.54
N VAL A 59 1.97 -13.10 -0.27
CA VAL A 59 2.19 -11.89 0.54
C VAL A 59 3.41 -11.10 0.08
N GLN A 60 4.50 -11.76 -0.32
CA GLN A 60 5.70 -11.08 -0.83
C GLN A 60 5.46 -10.46 -2.20
N GLU A 61 4.72 -11.15 -3.06
CA GLU A 61 4.20 -10.59 -4.31
C GLU A 61 3.41 -9.31 -4.03
N LEU A 62 2.41 -9.38 -3.16
CA LEU A 62 1.56 -8.23 -2.86
C LEU A 62 2.35 -7.07 -2.25
N LYS A 63 3.33 -7.34 -1.37
CA LYS A 63 4.20 -6.28 -0.83
C LYS A 63 4.99 -5.58 -1.93
N LEU A 64 5.51 -6.33 -2.91
CA LEU A 64 6.23 -5.76 -4.05
C LEU A 64 5.27 -4.95 -4.93
N GLN A 65 4.06 -5.45 -5.18
CA GLN A 65 3.04 -4.71 -5.90
C GLN A 65 2.67 -3.42 -5.17
N ILE A 66 2.39 -3.46 -3.87
CA ILE A 66 2.04 -2.26 -3.07
C ILE A 66 3.18 -1.25 -3.05
N LYS A 67 4.44 -1.71 -2.96
CA LYS A 67 5.61 -0.82 -2.96
C LYS A 67 5.82 -0.13 -4.31
N ASN A 68 5.56 -0.83 -5.41
CA ASN A 68 5.96 -0.38 -6.74
C ASN A 68 4.79 0.12 -7.60
N CYS A 69 3.55 -0.24 -7.27
CA CYS A 69 2.37 0.29 -7.92
C CYS A 69 2.02 1.67 -7.38
N TYR A 70 1.68 2.57 -8.29
CA TYR A 70 0.95 3.76 -7.90
C TYR A 70 -0.39 3.29 -7.31
N TYR A 71 -0.69 3.68 -6.07
CA TYR A 71 -1.81 3.18 -5.27
C TYR A 71 -3.10 3.05 -6.08
N LYS A 72 -3.39 3.99 -7.00
CA LYS A 72 -4.57 3.96 -7.90
C LYS A 72 -4.73 2.71 -8.77
N ASN A 73 -3.72 1.84 -8.84
CA ASN A 73 -3.74 0.60 -9.62
C ASN A 73 -3.74 -0.66 -8.77
N LEU A 74 -3.97 -0.55 -7.45
CA LEU A 74 -4.25 -1.73 -6.63
C LEU A 74 -5.66 -2.23 -6.93
N HIS A 75 -5.77 -3.52 -7.23
CA HIS A 75 -7.04 -4.20 -7.49
C HIS A 75 -7.54 -4.86 -6.21
N SER A 76 -8.83 -4.72 -5.89
CA SER A 76 -9.40 -5.31 -4.66
C SER A 76 -9.41 -6.83 -4.67
N GLU A 77 -9.47 -7.42 -5.85
CA GLU A 77 -9.49 -8.86 -6.10
C GLU A 77 -8.19 -9.52 -5.60
N TRP A 78 -7.08 -8.77 -5.60
CA TRP A 78 -5.78 -9.25 -5.10
C TRP A 78 -5.76 -9.57 -3.61
N PHE A 79 -6.76 -9.09 -2.86
CA PHE A 79 -6.87 -9.30 -1.41
C PHE A 79 -7.98 -10.29 -1.02
N ALA A 80 -8.76 -10.77 -1.99
CA ALA A 80 -9.94 -11.59 -1.73
C ALA A 80 -9.60 -13.02 -1.27
N GLU A 81 -8.41 -13.51 -1.61
CA GLU A 81 -7.98 -14.89 -1.35
C GLU A 81 -7.04 -15.01 -0.14
N LEU A 82 -6.74 -13.89 0.53
CA LEU A 82 -5.82 -13.88 1.67
C LEU A 82 -6.42 -14.54 2.91
N ASP A 83 -5.62 -15.38 3.57
CA ASP A 83 -5.95 -15.88 4.89
C ASP A 83 -5.71 -14.82 5.99
N SER A 84 -6.13 -15.12 7.22
CA SER A 84 -6.05 -14.15 8.32
C SER A 84 -4.61 -13.76 8.68
N GLY A 85 -3.64 -14.66 8.54
CA GLY A 85 -2.23 -14.36 8.78
C GLY A 85 -1.66 -13.45 7.70
N GLU A 86 -1.99 -13.73 6.44
CA GLU A 86 -1.59 -12.92 5.30
C GLU A 86 -2.20 -11.50 5.34
N VAL A 87 -3.46 -11.39 5.76
CA VAL A 87 -4.12 -10.10 6.00
C VAL A 87 -3.40 -9.30 7.09
N ILE A 88 -3.05 -9.92 8.21
CA ILE A 88 -2.28 -9.27 9.29
C ILE A 88 -0.93 -8.76 8.75
N GLU A 89 -0.26 -9.54 7.91
CA GLU A 89 1.05 -9.20 7.38
C GLU A 89 1.02 -8.07 6.35
N ILE A 90 -0.07 -7.93 5.58
CA ILE A 90 -0.21 -6.93 4.52
C ILE A 90 -0.79 -5.59 5.01
N LEU A 91 -1.62 -5.63 6.07
CA LEU A 91 -2.29 -4.45 6.61
C LEU A 91 -1.36 -3.25 6.91
N PRO A 92 -0.15 -3.44 7.49
CA PRO A 92 0.77 -2.32 7.75
C PRO A 92 1.16 -1.53 6.49
N PHE A 93 1.07 -2.13 5.31
CA PHE A 93 1.36 -1.48 4.03
C PHE A 93 0.11 -0.83 3.42
N LEU A 94 -1.06 -1.44 3.61
CA LEU A 94 -2.32 -0.96 3.06
C LEU A 94 -2.92 0.21 3.85
N VAL A 95 -2.74 0.22 5.17
CA VAL A 95 -3.28 1.27 6.06
C VAL A 95 -2.87 2.67 5.59
N PRO A 96 -1.59 2.99 5.34
CA PRO A 96 -1.22 4.33 4.87
C PRO A 96 -1.63 4.58 3.42
N MET A 97 -1.58 3.56 2.56
CA MET A 97 -1.98 3.69 1.15
C MET A 97 -3.46 4.04 0.99
N SER A 98 -4.30 3.58 1.91
CA SER A 98 -5.73 3.92 1.93
C SER A 98 -5.99 5.43 2.09
N MET A 99 -5.04 6.22 2.63
CA MET A 99 -5.18 7.67 2.75
C MET A 99 -4.88 8.44 1.46
N HIS A 100 -4.09 7.88 0.57
CA HIS A 100 -3.71 8.55 -0.68
C HIS A 100 -4.76 8.42 -1.77
N TRP A 101 -5.83 7.67 -1.52
CA TRP A 101 -6.79 7.38 -2.56
C TRP A 101 -7.70 8.59 -2.83
N ASP A 102 -7.89 8.88 -4.11
CA ASP A 102 -8.77 9.93 -4.61
C ASP A 102 -10.21 9.78 -4.04
N PRO A 103 -10.93 10.86 -3.68
CA PRO A 103 -12.36 10.81 -3.33
C PRO A 103 -13.25 10.03 -4.31
N ALA A 104 -12.86 9.93 -5.59
CA ALA A 104 -13.57 9.13 -6.59
C ALA A 104 -13.06 7.68 -6.75
N GLY A 105 -12.04 7.26 -5.99
CA GLY A 105 -11.25 6.08 -6.29
C GLY A 105 -11.36 4.95 -5.26
N ASN A 106 -11.50 3.73 -5.81
CA ASN A 106 -11.51 2.40 -5.19
C ASN A 106 -12.07 2.29 -3.75
N PRO A 107 -13.38 2.55 -3.55
CA PRO A 107 -14.09 2.21 -2.32
C PRO A 107 -13.82 0.78 -1.80
N PRO A 108 -13.67 -0.25 -2.66
CA PRO A 108 -13.32 -1.61 -2.22
C PRO A 108 -12.07 -1.74 -1.35
N LEU A 109 -10.95 -1.06 -1.66
CA LEU A 109 -9.72 -1.20 -0.85
C LEU A 109 -9.88 -0.53 0.53
N VAL A 110 -10.42 0.68 0.57
CA VAL A 110 -10.69 1.37 1.83
C VAL A 110 -11.64 0.53 2.70
N ASN A 111 -12.68 -0.05 2.10
CA ASN A 111 -13.60 -0.95 2.79
C ASN A 111 -12.89 -2.22 3.27
N PHE A 112 -12.03 -2.83 2.45
CA PHE A 112 -11.23 -3.99 2.85
C PHE A 112 -10.38 -3.67 4.07
N VAL A 113 -9.63 -2.57 4.06
CA VAL A 113 -8.77 -2.18 5.19
C VAL A 113 -9.61 -1.91 6.45
N ASN A 114 -10.76 -1.24 6.32
CA ASN A 114 -11.64 -0.98 7.45
C ASN A 114 -12.18 -2.28 8.07
N VAL A 115 -12.71 -3.18 7.23
CA VAL A 115 -13.25 -4.48 7.68
C VAL A 115 -12.15 -5.35 8.28
N ALA A 116 -10.98 -5.40 7.64
CA ALA A 116 -9.86 -6.19 8.11
C ALA A 116 -9.35 -5.70 9.48
N LEU A 117 -9.21 -4.39 9.69
CA LEU A 117 -8.84 -3.84 11.00
C LEU A 117 -9.87 -4.18 12.08
N ASP A 118 -11.16 -4.01 11.77
CA ASP A 118 -12.24 -4.23 12.74
C ASP A 118 -12.50 -5.73 13.02
N ALA A 119 -12.01 -6.63 12.17
CA ALA A 119 -12.05 -8.07 12.38
C ALA A 119 -10.93 -8.59 13.30
N LEU A 120 -9.88 -7.80 13.54
CA LEU A 120 -8.75 -8.18 14.39
C LEU A 120 -9.04 -7.95 15.89
N PRO A 121 -8.32 -8.65 16.78
CA PRO A 121 -8.29 -8.29 18.19
C PRO A 121 -7.91 -6.81 18.38
N ARG A 122 -8.60 -6.10 19.27
CA ARG A 122 -8.49 -4.63 19.40
C ARG A 122 -7.05 -4.15 19.61
N ASP A 123 -6.29 -4.81 20.48
CA ASP A 123 -4.89 -4.44 20.74
C ASP A 123 -4.02 -4.60 19.49
N LEU A 124 -4.24 -5.66 18.71
CA LEU A 124 -3.50 -5.91 17.47
C LEU A 124 -3.89 -4.92 16.37
N ALA A 125 -5.19 -4.66 16.19
CA ALA A 125 -5.71 -3.70 15.23
C ALA A 125 -5.14 -2.29 15.50
N ARG A 126 -5.18 -1.87 16.77
CA ARG A 126 -4.61 -0.63 17.27
C ARG A 126 -3.11 -0.54 16.98
N GLN A 127 -2.35 -1.59 17.32
CA GLN A 127 -0.91 -1.61 17.08
C GLN A 127 -0.59 -1.46 15.59
N ILE A 128 -1.21 -2.27 14.73
CA ILE A 128 -1.01 -2.22 13.27
C ILE A 128 -1.34 -0.83 12.73
N TYR A 129 -2.49 -0.27 13.13
CA TYR A 129 -2.95 1.04 12.70
C TYR A 129 -1.96 2.16 13.07
N LEU A 130 -1.60 2.27 14.35
CA LEU A 130 -0.73 3.33 14.84
C LEU A 130 0.72 3.18 14.35
N ASP A 131 1.25 1.96 14.30
CA ASP A 131 2.61 1.70 13.82
C ASP A 131 2.73 1.99 12.32
N ALA A 132 1.74 1.58 11.53
CA ALA A 132 1.71 1.85 10.10
C ALA A 132 1.71 3.35 9.81
N PHE A 133 0.86 4.12 10.50
CA PHE A 133 0.84 5.57 10.37
C PHE A 133 2.13 6.23 10.84
N THR A 134 2.66 5.82 11.99
CA THR A 134 3.94 6.33 12.50
C THR A 134 5.06 6.14 11.48
N LYS A 135 5.17 4.94 10.92
CA LYS A 135 6.18 4.62 9.89
C LYS A 135 5.97 5.44 8.62
N TYR A 136 4.72 5.58 8.19
CA TYR A 136 4.34 6.37 7.04
C TYR A 136 4.74 7.85 7.20
N LEU A 137 4.34 8.50 8.29
CA LEU A 137 4.64 9.92 8.54
C LEU A 137 6.15 10.18 8.64
N ARG A 138 6.90 9.27 9.27
CA ARG A 138 8.38 9.33 9.30
C ARG A 138 9.02 9.20 7.91
N GLY A 139 8.35 8.54 6.96
CA GLY A 139 8.81 8.44 5.57
C GLY A 139 8.93 9.80 4.87
N PHE A 140 8.27 10.84 5.38
CA PHE A 140 8.32 12.20 4.84
C PHE A 140 9.44 13.05 5.45
N GLY A 141 10.67 12.51 5.52
CA GLY A 141 11.82 13.26 6.05
C GLY A 141 12.18 14.55 5.29
N TYR A 142 11.57 14.81 4.13
CA TYR A 142 11.67 16.09 3.43
C TYR A 142 10.77 17.17 4.02
N TYR A 143 9.70 16.81 4.75
CA TYR A 143 8.77 17.75 5.38
C TYR A 143 9.47 18.63 6.41
N GLU A 144 10.34 18.05 7.24
CA GLU A 144 11.14 18.80 8.22
C GLU A 144 12.03 19.87 7.56
N ARG A 145 12.47 19.61 6.32
CA ARG A 145 13.35 20.50 5.55
C ARG A 145 12.61 21.46 4.62
N ALA A 146 11.29 21.32 4.50
CA ALA A 146 10.49 22.13 3.59
C ALA A 146 10.40 23.58 4.09
N ALA A 147 10.33 24.53 3.16
CA ALA A 147 10.11 25.92 3.51
C ALA A 147 8.75 26.09 4.21
N ALA A 148 8.64 27.09 5.10
CA ALA A 148 7.40 27.32 5.87
C ALA A 148 6.15 27.46 4.98
N GLY A 149 6.29 28.10 3.80
CA GLY A 149 5.19 28.25 2.84
C GLY A 149 4.81 26.96 2.08
N GLU A 150 5.62 25.91 2.15
CA GLU A 150 5.36 24.63 1.48
C GLU A 150 4.83 23.55 2.41
N LYS A 151 5.02 23.69 3.73
CA LYS A 151 4.61 22.68 4.71
C LYS A 151 3.12 22.35 4.64
N GLU A 152 2.25 23.35 4.60
CA GLU A 152 0.81 23.12 4.49
C GLU A 152 0.45 22.36 3.21
N ARG A 153 1.04 22.76 2.08
CA ARG A 153 0.88 22.06 0.81
C ARG A 153 1.33 20.60 0.92
N ILE A 154 2.44 20.33 1.60
CA ILE A 154 2.93 18.97 1.81
C ILE A 154 1.94 18.12 2.63
N LEU A 155 1.43 18.67 3.72
CA LEU A 155 0.49 17.99 4.61
C LEU A 155 -0.82 17.61 3.88
N ARG A 156 -1.31 18.48 2.99
CA ARG A 156 -2.56 18.27 2.23
C ARG A 156 -2.35 17.44 0.96
N GLU A 157 -1.36 17.79 0.13
CA GLU A 157 -1.19 17.19 -1.20
C GLU A 157 -0.38 15.89 -1.19
N TYR A 158 0.51 15.69 -0.21
CA TYR A 158 1.37 14.51 -0.17
C TYR A 158 1.10 13.63 1.04
N MET A 159 0.83 14.19 2.22
CA MET A 159 0.47 13.36 3.38
C MET A 159 -1.04 13.11 3.50
N TRP A 160 -1.86 13.85 2.75
CA TRP A 160 -3.31 13.67 2.67
C TRP A 160 -4.00 13.72 4.05
N LEU A 161 -3.43 14.46 5.01
CA LEU A 161 -3.98 14.56 6.36
C LEU A 161 -5.39 15.14 6.38
N ASP A 162 -5.78 15.84 5.32
CA ASP A 162 -7.09 16.43 5.16
C ASP A 162 -8.11 15.47 4.47
N ARG A 163 -7.66 14.29 4.00
CA ARG A 163 -8.45 13.32 3.22
C ARG A 163 -8.44 11.94 3.87
N GLN A 164 -9.14 11.85 4.99
CA GLN A 164 -9.01 10.80 5.99
C GLN A 164 -10.05 9.67 5.80
N TYR A 165 -9.89 8.81 4.79
CA TYR A 165 -10.93 7.81 4.41
C TYR A 165 -11.02 6.56 5.31
N ILE A 166 -9.92 6.15 5.96
CA ILE A 166 -9.88 4.99 6.86
C ILE A 166 -10.64 5.21 8.19
N PHE A 167 -11.13 6.42 8.45
CA PHE A 167 -11.75 6.78 9.74
C PHE A 167 -13.14 6.20 9.96
N ARG A 168 -13.65 5.41 9.01
CA ARG A 168 -14.88 4.65 9.15
C ARG A 168 -14.71 3.39 10.00
N SER A 169 -13.50 2.82 10.06
CA SER A 169 -13.23 1.68 10.97
C SER A 169 -13.42 2.08 12.43
N GLU A 170 -13.93 1.18 13.25
CA GLU A 170 -13.98 1.35 14.70
C GLU A 170 -12.57 1.57 15.28
N THR A 171 -11.60 0.80 14.77
CA THR A 171 -10.19 0.94 15.14
C THR A 171 -9.68 2.38 14.91
N ALA A 172 -9.92 2.98 13.74
CA ALA A 172 -9.47 4.35 13.49
C ALA A 172 -10.20 5.38 14.36
N ARG A 173 -11.49 5.18 14.65
CA ARG A 173 -12.29 6.09 15.49
C ARG A 173 -11.81 6.09 16.93
N GLU A 174 -11.56 4.93 17.51
CA GLU A 174 -11.06 4.76 18.87
C GLU A 174 -9.65 5.37 19.05
N ASN A 175 -8.83 5.32 18.01
CA ASN A 175 -7.43 5.71 18.07
C ASN A 175 -7.14 7.10 17.49
N GLY A 176 -8.18 7.87 17.14
CA GLY A 176 -8.04 9.17 16.46
C GLY A 176 -7.32 10.24 17.28
N GLU A 177 -7.53 10.29 18.60
CA GLU A 177 -6.83 11.23 19.49
C GLU A 177 -5.33 10.91 19.60
N GLU A 178 -5.00 9.63 19.69
CA GLU A 178 -3.62 9.16 19.80
C GLU A 178 -2.84 9.35 18.52
N LEU A 179 -3.44 9.04 17.37
CA LEU A 179 -2.85 9.37 16.08
C LEU A 179 -2.63 10.89 15.95
N GLY A 180 -3.55 11.71 16.46
CA GLY A 180 -3.35 13.17 16.55
C GLY A 180 -2.13 13.55 17.41
N GLY A 181 -1.90 12.84 18.52
CA GLY A 181 -0.70 12.98 19.34
C GLY A 181 0.59 12.61 18.61
N ILE A 182 0.56 11.51 17.83
CA ILE A 182 1.69 11.07 16.99
C ILE A 182 1.98 12.11 15.89
N ILE A 183 0.94 12.60 15.20
CA ILE A 183 1.06 13.64 14.16
C ILE A 183 1.69 14.90 14.76
N ARG A 184 1.20 15.37 15.91
CA ARG A 184 1.80 16.51 16.62
C ARG A 184 3.28 16.27 16.95
N GLY A 185 3.60 15.08 17.47
CA GLY A 185 4.96 14.73 17.87
C GLY A 185 5.94 14.61 16.70
N LEU A 186 5.48 14.14 15.53
CA LEU A 186 6.32 13.92 14.36
C LEU A 186 6.37 15.12 13.41
N LEU A 187 5.26 15.85 13.25
CA LEU A 187 5.08 16.87 12.22
C LEU A 187 4.84 18.27 12.80
N GLY A 188 4.71 18.42 14.11
CA GLY A 188 4.50 19.70 14.78
C GLY A 188 3.04 20.08 14.96
N GLU A 189 2.80 21.17 15.70
CA GLU A 189 1.46 21.67 16.03
C GLU A 189 0.68 22.14 14.79
N GLU A 190 1.38 22.57 13.73
CA GLU A 190 0.76 23.03 12.49
C GLU A 190 0.05 21.90 11.71
N ALA A 191 0.44 20.64 11.93
CA ALA A 191 -0.15 19.49 11.24
C ALA A 191 -1.48 19.03 11.85
N LEU A 192 -1.68 19.29 13.14
CA LEU A 192 -2.85 18.82 13.88
C LEU A 192 -4.18 19.41 13.36
N PRO A 193 -4.31 20.71 13.08
CA PRO A 193 -5.55 21.27 12.53
C PRO A 193 -5.95 20.66 11.18
N ILE A 194 -4.98 20.35 10.32
CA ILE A 194 -5.23 19.76 8.99
C ILE A 194 -5.75 18.32 9.15
N TYR A 195 -5.14 17.56 10.05
CA TYR A 195 -5.62 16.24 10.42
C TYR A 195 -7.06 16.28 10.98
N GLN A 196 -7.34 17.22 11.89
CA GLN A 196 -8.68 17.38 12.47
C GLN A 196 -9.73 17.78 11.43
N GLU A 197 -9.37 18.61 10.44
CA GLU A 197 -10.23 18.95 9.31
C GLU A 197 -10.60 17.68 8.51
N GLY A 198 -9.61 16.84 8.22
CA GLY A 198 -9.83 15.56 7.54
C GLY A 198 -10.74 14.63 8.34
N LEU A 199 -10.48 14.50 9.64
CA LEU A 199 -11.29 13.69 10.56
C LEU A 199 -12.75 14.18 10.62
N ALA A 200 -12.96 15.50 10.67
CA ALA A 200 -14.31 16.08 10.68
C ALA A 200 -15.07 15.79 9.40
N ARG A 201 -14.41 15.88 8.23
CA ARG A 201 -15.02 15.53 6.93
C ARG A 201 -15.37 14.05 6.83
N ALA A 202 -14.48 13.17 7.30
CA ALA A 202 -14.73 11.73 7.30
C ALA A 202 -16.01 11.38 8.07
N ARG A 203 -16.18 11.97 9.27
CA ARG A 203 -17.37 11.79 10.12
C ARG A 203 -18.64 12.34 9.49
N ALA A 204 -18.57 13.47 8.78
CA ALA A 204 -19.72 14.04 8.10
C ALA A 204 -20.22 13.15 6.95
N ASN A 205 -19.30 12.48 6.25
CA ASN A 205 -19.60 11.57 5.14
C ASN A 205 -20.08 10.17 5.58
N GLU A 206 -20.27 9.93 6.88
CA GLU A 206 -20.90 8.71 7.42
C GLU A 206 -22.42 8.86 7.57
N GLN A 207 -22.94 10.09 7.54
CA GLN A 207 -24.36 10.40 7.78
C GLN A 207 -25.21 10.49 6.51
N VAL A 208 -24.64 10.14 5.35
CA VAL A 208 -25.27 10.21 4.01
C VAL A 208 -25.36 8.82 3.40
#